data_AF-A0A929ZZ50-F1
#
_entry.id   AF-A0A929ZZ50-F1
#
_cell.length_a   1.000
_cell.length_b   1.000
_cell.length_c   1.000
_cell.angle_alpha   90.00
_cell.angle_beta   90.00
_cell.angle_gamma   90.00
#
_symmetry.space_group_name_H-M   'P 1'
#
loop_
_entity.id
_entity.type
_entity.pdbx_description
1 polymer ?
#
loop_
_entity_poly.entity_id
_entity_poly.type
_entity_poly.pdbx_seq_one_letter_code
_entity_poly.pdbx_strand_id
1 'polypeptide(L)'
;MEKLSLLLFSNSEFLTLLCFTFVILIIGYFLYKLDYFKAENHHSILSLILMMIIYSVISFWKLGSTSFPTTTWQPTAEKQQITFDFGKSEKFDAIYTIYGEGDTNSNPSTYQIGTNNIHLYASNDLQEWVHIASLKQGNIYTYAIEQGNWQYRYIKLVDLSENSSLSEIGFRKENHTGFLPISILRDKQKDGPYPGSLLIDEQDKLVLSPTYYDQAYFDEIYHVRNAWEIANGQYMYANVHPLLGTNIIALSIRLFGMNPFAWRLPGAIAGVLMLSVLYGILKLLFKRNDLSLIGSFLLAADFMHITTSRIATLEPFSILFILCSFYWMLKYCMSNFYTLPMQKGILYLLLSGIFMGISISAKWTGCYAAVGLAIMLFTNWIQRYLEYKKDKKTHSQFFQILLKTMLLCVLFFIIIPITIYCVSYIPDHIFRDEPWSIANVWKQAQQMYFYHVNLNATHPYQSTWLQWVFDLRPMWYYVGTVGNVFHTISCFSNPLLTWAGVPAILFTTYCALFKKDTVAWYIVVGYFSGLLPWIIYVHRIVFAYHFYPTSLFTIIAIVYCIHHLKQRKYQFVVPVYLALYLGLFILFLPVTTGFGTTIQFAKFLAWLPGWYFG
;
A
#
# COMPACT_ATOMS: atom_id res chain seq x y z
N MET A 1 -19.81 -17.48 16.34
CA MET A 1 -19.63 -17.93 14.93
C MET A 1 -20.96 -17.78 14.23
N GLU A 2 -21.24 -16.57 13.77
CA GLU A 2 -22.37 -16.34 12.87
C GLU A 2 -22.07 -17.01 11.52
N LYS A 3 -23.09 -17.64 10.94
CA LYS A 3 -22.99 -18.33 9.66
C LYS A 3 -22.60 -17.33 8.58
N LEU A 4 -21.40 -17.48 8.02
CA LEU A 4 -21.00 -16.82 6.78
C LEU A 4 -21.94 -17.31 5.66
N SER A 5 -23.02 -16.58 5.42
CA SER A 5 -23.97 -16.87 4.35
C SER A 5 -23.48 -16.22 3.06
N LEU A 6 -23.28 -17.00 2.01
CA LEU A 6 -22.94 -16.53 0.65
C LEU A 6 -24.09 -15.72 -0.02
N LEU A 7 -25.22 -15.52 0.67
CA LEU A 7 -26.38 -14.74 0.22
C LEU A 7 -26.27 -13.23 0.52
N LEU A 8 -25.18 -12.77 1.14
CA LEU A 8 -24.96 -11.35 1.48
C LEU A 8 -24.44 -10.50 0.32
N PHE A 9 -24.27 -11.08 -0.88
CA PHE A 9 -23.62 -10.41 -2.00
C PHE A 9 -24.60 -10.15 -3.14
N SER A 10 -24.76 -8.90 -3.57
CA SER A 10 -25.41 -8.54 -4.83
C SER A 10 -24.63 -9.14 -6.03
N ASN A 11 -25.22 -9.16 -7.24
CA ASN A 11 -24.57 -9.78 -8.41
C ASN A 11 -23.17 -9.21 -8.73
N SER A 12 -22.93 -7.93 -8.47
CA SER A 12 -21.61 -7.29 -8.62
C SER A 12 -20.65 -7.72 -7.51
N GLU A 13 -21.14 -7.91 -6.29
CA GLU A 13 -20.34 -8.31 -5.14
C GLU A 13 -19.94 -9.79 -5.20
N PHE A 14 -20.82 -10.64 -5.74
CA PHE A 14 -20.49 -12.03 -6.06
C PHE A 14 -19.40 -12.11 -7.12
N LEU A 15 -19.46 -11.27 -8.15
CA LEU A 15 -18.43 -11.19 -9.19
C LEU A 15 -17.10 -10.67 -8.63
N THR A 16 -17.16 -9.69 -7.72
CA THR A 16 -16.00 -9.18 -6.96
C THR A 16 -15.36 -10.31 -6.17
N LEU A 17 -16.16 -11.04 -5.39
CA LEU A 17 -15.72 -12.20 -4.63
C LEU A 17 -15.14 -13.30 -5.54
N LEU A 18 -15.71 -13.52 -6.74
CA LEU A 18 -15.22 -14.47 -7.72
C LEU A 18 -13.86 -14.05 -8.29
N CYS A 19 -13.71 -12.79 -8.70
CA CYS A 19 -12.44 -12.20 -9.16
C CYS A 19 -11.37 -12.31 -8.07
N PHE A 20 -11.73 -12.03 -6.81
CA PHE A 20 -10.82 -12.16 -5.68
C PHE A 20 -10.47 -13.60 -5.34
N THR A 21 -11.45 -14.50 -5.35
CA THR A 21 -11.21 -15.93 -5.18
C THR A 21 -10.28 -16.43 -6.28
N PHE A 22 -10.43 -15.95 -7.51
CA PHE A 22 -9.53 -16.26 -8.60
C PHE A 22 -8.11 -15.72 -8.36
N VAL A 23 -7.95 -14.49 -7.85
CA VAL A 23 -6.64 -13.94 -7.43
C VAL A 23 -6.02 -14.76 -6.30
N ILE A 24 -6.80 -15.12 -5.27
CA ILE A 24 -6.34 -15.96 -4.15
C ILE A 24 -5.95 -17.35 -4.64
N LEU A 25 -6.74 -17.97 -5.51
CA LEU A 25 -6.43 -19.26 -6.12
C LEU A 25 -5.18 -19.18 -7.01
N ILE A 26 -5.00 -18.10 -7.76
CA ILE A 26 -3.78 -17.84 -8.54
C ILE A 26 -2.57 -17.69 -7.60
N ILE A 27 -2.69 -16.92 -6.52
CA ILE A 27 -1.63 -16.75 -5.52
C ILE A 27 -1.31 -18.08 -4.84
N GLY A 28 -2.33 -18.83 -4.41
CA GLY A 28 -2.17 -20.14 -3.78
C GLY A 28 -1.54 -21.17 -4.72
N TYR A 29 -2.01 -21.23 -5.98
CA TYR A 29 -1.42 -22.05 -7.02
C TYR A 29 0.01 -21.63 -7.35
N PHE A 30 0.27 -20.32 -7.40
CA PHE A 30 1.60 -19.76 -7.58
C PHE A 30 2.55 -20.22 -6.48
N LEU A 31 2.19 -20.02 -5.21
CA LEU A 31 2.95 -20.46 -4.05
C LEU A 31 3.21 -21.98 -4.10
N TYR A 32 2.19 -22.78 -4.44
CA TYR A 32 2.32 -24.22 -4.61
C TYR A 32 3.25 -24.65 -5.76
N LYS A 33 3.32 -23.84 -6.84
CA LYS A 33 4.17 -24.09 -8.02
C LYS A 33 5.56 -23.48 -7.92
N LEU A 34 5.90 -22.77 -6.85
CA LEU A 34 7.27 -22.37 -6.60
C LEU A 34 8.12 -23.65 -6.44
N ASP A 35 8.98 -23.91 -7.43
CA ASP A 35 9.70 -25.19 -7.57
C ASP A 35 10.55 -25.55 -6.33
N TYR A 36 10.90 -24.56 -5.52
CA TYR A 36 11.70 -24.79 -4.31
C TYR A 36 10.91 -25.43 -3.17
N PHE A 37 9.58 -25.33 -3.09
CA PHE A 37 8.79 -26.11 -2.12
C PHE A 37 8.84 -27.62 -2.42
N LYS A 38 9.29 -28.00 -3.62
CA LYS A 38 9.44 -29.39 -4.07
C LYS A 38 10.89 -29.90 -3.99
N ALA A 39 11.81 -29.08 -3.45
CA ALA A 39 13.21 -29.44 -3.33
C ALA A 39 13.47 -30.26 -2.04
N GLU A 40 14.39 -31.23 -2.12
CA GLU A 40 14.74 -32.18 -1.05
C GLU A 40 15.35 -31.56 0.23
N ASN A 41 15.67 -30.26 0.23
CA ASN A 41 16.39 -29.63 1.34
C ASN A 41 15.45 -28.87 2.29
N HIS A 42 14.75 -29.63 3.15
CA HIS A 42 13.76 -29.15 4.11
C HIS A 42 14.28 -28.02 5.02
N HIS A 43 15.57 -28.01 5.38
CA HIS A 43 16.13 -27.01 6.29
C HIS A 43 16.02 -25.57 5.78
N SER A 44 16.30 -25.32 4.50
CA SER A 44 16.26 -23.96 3.96
C SER A 44 14.83 -23.41 3.86
N ILE A 45 13.86 -24.29 3.59
CA ILE A 45 12.44 -23.94 3.58
C ILE A 45 11.97 -23.62 5.00
N LEU A 46 12.38 -24.42 6.00
CA LEU A 46 12.09 -24.14 7.41
C LEU A 46 12.69 -22.80 7.84
N SER A 47 13.91 -22.46 7.42
CA SER A 47 14.51 -21.14 7.70
C SER A 47 13.72 -19.99 7.05
N LEU A 48 13.24 -20.16 5.82
CA LEU A 48 12.39 -19.17 5.16
C LEU A 48 11.06 -19.00 5.91
N ILE A 49 10.39 -20.10 6.28
CA ILE A 49 9.13 -20.07 7.02
C ILE A 49 9.33 -19.40 8.38
N LEU A 50 10.40 -19.74 9.11
CA LEU A 50 10.71 -19.11 10.40
C LEU A 50 10.91 -17.61 10.24
N MET A 51 11.65 -17.17 9.22
CA MET A 51 11.84 -15.75 8.92
C MET A 51 10.52 -15.06 8.55
N MET A 52 9.65 -15.70 7.77
CA MET A 52 8.32 -15.18 7.47
C MET A 52 7.45 -15.06 8.72
N ILE A 53 7.52 -16.03 9.64
CA ILE A 53 6.80 -15.98 10.92
C ILE A 53 7.31 -14.81 11.77
N ILE A 54 8.64 -14.66 11.91
CA ILE A 54 9.24 -13.55 12.67
C ILE A 54 8.84 -12.20 12.06
N TYR A 55 8.98 -12.07 10.74
CA TYR A 55 8.56 -10.85 10.03
C TYR A 55 7.06 -10.60 10.19
N SER A 56 6.22 -11.63 10.11
CA SER A 56 4.77 -11.51 10.32
C SER A 56 4.45 -11.02 11.73
N VAL A 57 5.12 -11.54 12.76
CA VAL A 57 4.94 -11.08 14.14
C VAL A 57 5.24 -9.58 14.24
N ILE A 58 6.35 -9.12 13.67
CA ILE A 58 6.72 -7.69 13.68
C ILE A 58 5.75 -6.86 12.84
N SER A 59 5.40 -7.33 11.64
CA SER A 59 4.53 -6.64 10.68
C SER A 59 3.08 -6.51 11.18
N PHE A 60 2.54 -7.53 11.85
CA PHE A 60 1.20 -7.49 12.43
C PHE A 60 1.16 -6.85 13.84
N TRP A 61 2.29 -6.72 14.53
CA TRP A 61 2.33 -6.13 15.87
C TRP A 61 1.85 -4.68 15.85
N LYS A 62 0.79 -4.38 16.60
CA LYS A 62 0.15 -3.05 16.64
C LYS A 62 -0.10 -2.48 15.24
N LEU A 63 -0.62 -3.30 14.31
CA LEU A 63 -0.90 -2.88 12.94
C LEU A 63 -1.99 -1.78 12.89
N GLY A 64 -3.03 -1.93 13.70
CA GLY A 64 -4.10 -0.95 13.84
C GLY A 64 -5.15 -1.43 14.83
N SER A 65 -5.99 -0.52 15.30
CA SER A 65 -7.16 -0.82 16.12
C SER A 65 -8.18 -1.64 15.32
N THR A 66 -8.80 -2.60 15.98
CA THR A 66 -9.98 -3.34 15.48
C THR A 66 -11.30 -2.64 15.82
N SER A 67 -11.24 -1.52 16.54
CA SER A 67 -12.37 -0.67 16.88
C SER A 67 -12.18 0.73 16.32
N PHE A 68 -13.19 1.23 15.62
CA PHE A 68 -13.23 2.57 15.04
C PHE A 68 -14.71 2.97 14.81
N PRO A 69 -15.08 4.25 14.98
CA PRO A 69 -16.42 4.71 14.61
C PRO A 69 -16.69 4.60 13.10
N THR A 70 -17.88 4.14 12.75
CA THR A 70 -18.28 3.76 11.40
C THR A 70 -19.63 4.32 10.98
N THR A 71 -20.49 4.68 11.92
CA THR A 71 -21.72 5.42 11.62
C THR A 71 -21.35 6.87 11.31
N THR A 72 -22.10 7.51 10.40
CA THR A 72 -21.83 8.88 9.98
C THR A 72 -23.12 9.68 9.90
N TRP A 73 -23.15 10.81 10.60
CA TRP A 73 -24.15 11.83 10.41
C TRP A 73 -23.79 12.72 9.21
N GLN A 74 -24.82 13.15 8.48
CA GLN A 74 -24.73 14.17 7.45
C GLN A 74 -25.98 15.08 7.47
N PRO A 75 -25.85 16.35 7.08
CA PRO A 75 -26.97 17.26 6.97
C PRO A 75 -27.88 16.84 5.79
N THR A 76 -29.19 16.99 5.95
CA THR A 76 -30.19 16.80 4.88
C THR A 76 -30.86 18.11 4.45
N ALA A 77 -30.33 19.25 4.90
CA ALA A 77 -30.79 20.59 4.57
C ALA A 77 -29.64 21.59 4.77
N GLU A 78 -29.64 22.68 3.99
CA GLU A 78 -28.62 23.75 4.04
C GLU A 78 -28.29 24.28 5.44
N LYS A 79 -29.25 24.23 6.37
CA LYS A 79 -29.03 24.61 7.76
C LYS A 79 -29.65 23.60 8.71
N GLN A 80 -28.80 22.80 9.36
CA GLN A 80 -29.21 21.82 10.36
C GLN A 80 -28.62 22.17 11.72
N GLN A 81 -29.41 21.92 12.76
CA GLN A 81 -29.01 22.19 14.14
C GLN A 81 -29.32 20.99 15.03
N ILE A 82 -28.33 20.57 15.79
CA ILE A 82 -28.44 19.48 16.74
C ILE A 82 -28.04 20.03 18.11
N THR A 83 -28.89 19.83 19.12
CA THR A 83 -28.61 20.22 20.50
C THR A 83 -28.41 18.98 21.34
N PHE A 84 -27.23 18.89 21.95
CA PHE A 84 -26.83 17.89 22.91
C PHE A 84 -27.10 18.35 24.35
N ASP A 85 -27.38 17.41 25.25
CA ASP A 85 -27.54 17.62 26.70
C ASP A 85 -26.69 16.61 27.49
N PHE A 86 -25.86 17.13 28.40
CA PHE A 86 -25.09 16.34 29.37
C PHE A 86 -25.89 15.99 30.64
N GLY A 87 -27.14 16.43 30.74
CA GLY A 87 -28.05 16.25 31.88
C GLY A 87 -27.83 17.27 33.00
N LYS A 88 -26.60 17.77 33.17
CA LYS A 88 -26.24 18.86 34.08
C LYS A 88 -25.06 19.65 33.53
N SER A 89 -24.74 20.79 34.15
CA SER A 89 -23.54 21.57 33.78
C SER A 89 -22.29 20.76 34.14
N GLU A 90 -21.48 20.44 33.14
CA GLU A 90 -20.28 19.60 33.25
C GLU A 90 -19.06 20.34 32.72
N LYS A 91 -17.89 20.00 33.28
CA LYS A 91 -16.61 20.53 32.82
C LYS A 91 -15.96 19.60 31.80
N PHE A 92 -15.49 20.18 30.70
CA PHE A 92 -14.73 19.49 29.67
C PHE A 92 -13.66 20.40 29.08
N ASP A 93 -12.56 19.79 28.65
CA ASP A 93 -11.35 20.50 28.23
C ASP A 93 -10.95 20.23 26.78
N ALA A 94 -11.65 19.32 26.10
CA ALA A 94 -11.44 19.03 24.70
C ALA A 94 -12.68 18.49 24.01
N ILE A 95 -12.82 18.82 22.72
CA ILE A 95 -13.84 18.31 21.81
C ILE A 95 -13.12 17.44 20.79
N TYR A 96 -13.49 16.17 20.72
CA TYR A 96 -12.96 15.17 19.81
C TYR A 96 -13.97 14.98 18.69
N THR A 97 -13.52 15.04 17.45
CA THR A 97 -14.35 14.78 16.28
C THR A 97 -13.63 13.85 15.32
N ILE A 98 -14.37 12.91 14.76
CA ILE A 98 -13.85 12.02 13.70
C ILE A 98 -14.60 12.34 12.42
N TYR A 99 -13.85 12.82 11.43
CA TYR A 99 -14.43 13.19 10.15
C TYR A 99 -14.67 11.93 9.33
N GLY A 100 -15.90 11.77 8.88
CA GLY A 100 -16.34 10.61 8.15
C GLY A 100 -16.50 10.86 6.67
N GLU A 101 -17.09 9.87 6.03
CA GLU A 101 -17.65 9.96 4.71
C GLU A 101 -19.15 9.68 4.80
N GLY A 102 -19.95 10.54 4.16
CA GLY A 102 -21.39 10.39 4.08
C GLY A 102 -21.82 9.50 2.91
N ASP A 103 -23.13 9.38 2.74
CA ASP A 103 -23.75 8.77 1.58
C ASP A 103 -23.63 9.69 0.36
N THR A 104 -22.57 9.49 -0.43
CA THR A 104 -22.30 10.27 -1.64
C THR A 104 -23.32 9.99 -2.75
N ASN A 105 -24.06 8.88 -2.66
CA ASN A 105 -25.14 8.57 -3.58
C ASN A 105 -26.38 9.45 -3.34
N SER A 106 -26.56 9.97 -2.11
CA SER A 106 -27.72 10.81 -1.77
C SER A 106 -27.69 12.22 -2.39
N ASN A 107 -26.53 12.71 -2.82
CA ASN A 107 -26.40 14.04 -3.41
C ASN A 107 -25.68 13.98 -4.77
N PRO A 108 -26.41 14.10 -5.90
CA PRO A 108 -25.84 13.99 -7.25
C PRO A 108 -24.91 15.15 -7.63
N SER A 109 -24.94 16.28 -6.90
CA SER A 109 -24.24 17.52 -7.27
C SER A 109 -22.89 17.73 -6.57
N THR A 110 -22.68 17.09 -5.41
CA THR A 110 -21.50 17.29 -4.56
C THR A 110 -21.13 15.99 -3.84
N TYR A 111 -20.15 16.03 -2.93
CA TYR A 111 -19.77 14.90 -2.09
C TYR A 111 -19.83 15.30 -0.62
N GLN A 112 -20.34 14.42 0.24
CA GLN A 112 -20.35 14.58 1.70
C GLN A 112 -19.06 14.02 2.31
N ILE A 113 -18.05 14.87 2.47
CA ILE A 113 -16.71 14.44 2.90
C ILE A 113 -16.16 15.41 3.92
N GLY A 114 -15.93 14.92 5.15
CA GLY A 114 -15.46 15.73 6.28
C GLY A 114 -16.39 16.90 6.58
N THR A 115 -15.91 17.91 7.30
CA THR A 115 -16.74 19.04 7.73
C THR A 115 -16.51 20.30 6.87
N ASN A 116 -17.58 21.04 6.60
CA ASN A 116 -17.51 22.31 5.86
C ASN A 116 -17.87 23.49 6.77
N ASN A 117 -17.09 23.66 7.85
CA ASN A 117 -17.21 24.76 8.82
C ASN A 117 -18.46 24.65 9.71
N ILE A 118 -18.55 23.56 10.46
CA ILE A 118 -19.59 23.35 11.48
C ILE A 118 -19.25 24.19 12.72
N HIS A 119 -20.23 24.91 13.25
CA HIS A 119 -20.05 25.76 14.43
C HIS A 119 -20.65 25.12 15.68
N LEU A 120 -19.90 25.13 16.79
CA LEU A 120 -20.34 24.65 18.09
C LEU A 120 -20.59 25.82 19.02
N TYR A 121 -21.78 25.84 19.62
CA TYR A 121 -22.19 26.81 20.62
C TYR A 121 -22.52 26.11 21.94
N ALA A 122 -22.28 26.75 23.08
CA ALA A 122 -22.58 26.21 24.39
C ALA A 122 -23.55 27.11 25.17
N SER A 123 -24.35 26.51 26.06
CA SER A 123 -25.33 27.21 26.90
C SER A 123 -25.60 26.44 28.20
N ASN A 124 -26.02 27.16 29.24
CA ASN A 124 -26.54 26.57 30.49
C ASN A 124 -28.07 26.73 30.63
N ASP A 125 -28.71 27.59 29.84
CA ASP A 125 -30.11 27.99 29.98
C ASP A 125 -30.95 27.85 28.70
N LEU A 126 -30.33 27.43 27.58
CA LEU A 126 -30.89 27.36 26.23
C LEU A 126 -31.24 28.71 25.58
N GLN A 127 -30.98 29.82 26.24
CA GLN A 127 -31.28 31.18 25.78
C GLN A 127 -30.00 31.86 25.28
N GLU A 128 -28.98 31.97 26.14
CA GLU A 128 -27.69 32.55 25.80
C GLU A 128 -26.77 31.48 25.22
N TRP A 129 -26.25 31.73 24.02
CA TRP A 129 -25.39 30.81 23.28
C TRP A 129 -24.04 31.46 23.02
N VAL A 130 -22.98 30.84 23.55
CA VAL A 130 -21.60 31.28 23.35
C VAL A 130 -20.94 30.36 22.32
N HIS A 131 -20.31 30.94 21.30
CA HIS A 131 -19.52 30.17 20.33
C HIS A 131 -18.26 29.61 21.00
N ILE A 132 -18.04 28.30 20.93
CA ILE A 132 -16.91 27.63 21.61
C ILE A 132 -15.89 27.01 20.67
N ALA A 133 -16.29 26.57 19.48
CA ALA A 133 -15.38 25.97 18.49
C ALA A 133 -15.98 25.99 17.08
N SER A 134 -15.11 25.95 16.07
CA SER A 134 -15.49 25.75 14.66
C SER A 134 -14.75 24.55 14.10
N LEU A 135 -15.48 23.52 13.66
CA LEU A 135 -14.93 22.35 13.01
C LEU A 135 -14.68 22.67 11.54
N LYS A 136 -13.41 22.90 11.19
CA LYS A 136 -12.97 23.17 9.82
C LYS A 136 -12.75 21.88 9.05
N GLN A 137 -12.69 21.99 7.72
CA GLN A 137 -12.29 20.90 6.84
C GLN A 137 -10.96 20.29 7.31
N GLY A 138 -10.92 18.96 7.33
CA GLY A 138 -9.75 18.21 7.78
C GLY A 138 -9.72 16.83 7.14
N ASN A 139 -8.80 16.01 7.62
CA ASN A 139 -8.60 14.66 7.08
C ASN A 139 -9.67 13.72 7.59
N ILE A 140 -10.26 12.96 6.68
CA ILE A 140 -11.20 11.89 7.01
C ILE A 140 -10.53 10.71 7.71
N TYR A 141 -11.30 10.01 8.53
CA TYR A 141 -10.88 8.92 9.39
C TYR A 141 -9.73 9.30 10.34
N THR A 142 -9.61 10.59 10.65
CA THR A 142 -8.66 11.12 11.64
C THR A 142 -9.39 11.89 12.73
N TYR A 143 -8.78 11.93 13.90
CA TYR A 143 -9.25 12.74 15.02
C TYR A 143 -8.86 14.21 14.79
N ALA A 144 -9.85 15.09 14.80
CA ALA A 144 -9.67 16.52 15.03
C ALA A 144 -9.98 16.80 16.51
N ILE A 145 -9.06 17.46 17.21
CA ILE A 145 -9.16 17.70 18.65
C ILE A 145 -9.02 19.19 18.92
N GLU A 146 -10.11 19.81 19.36
CA GLU A 146 -10.14 21.21 19.78
C GLU A 146 -10.00 21.28 21.30
N GLN A 147 -8.91 21.87 21.79
CA GLN A 147 -8.65 22.04 23.23
C GLN A 147 -9.28 23.35 23.73
N GLY A 148 -9.76 23.35 24.96
CA GLY A 148 -10.33 24.52 25.61
C GLY A 148 -10.59 24.30 27.09
N ASN A 149 -11.41 25.16 27.69
CA ASN A 149 -11.86 25.01 29.06
C ASN A 149 -13.29 25.52 29.15
N TRP A 150 -14.23 24.59 29.28
CA TRP A 150 -15.66 24.87 29.17
C TRP A 150 -16.43 24.24 30.32
N GLN A 151 -17.48 24.94 30.77
CA GLN A 151 -18.40 24.44 31.78
C GLN A 151 -19.85 24.76 31.37
N TYR A 152 -20.48 23.81 30.70
CA TYR A 152 -21.82 23.98 30.14
C TYR A 152 -22.63 22.70 30.25
N ARG A 153 -23.96 22.82 30.15
CA ARG A 153 -24.87 21.67 30.08
C ARG A 153 -25.22 21.30 28.65
N TYR A 154 -25.44 22.31 27.80
CA TYR A 154 -25.95 22.11 26.45
C TYR A 154 -24.91 22.53 25.42
N ILE A 155 -24.77 21.73 24.37
CA ILE A 155 -23.96 22.04 23.21
C ILE A 155 -24.86 22.02 21.98
N LYS A 156 -24.74 23.02 21.11
CA LYS A 156 -25.49 23.11 19.86
C LYS A 156 -24.51 23.12 18.70
N LEU A 157 -24.62 22.09 17.87
CA LEU A 157 -23.98 22.00 16.57
C LEU A 157 -24.86 22.72 15.54
N VAL A 158 -24.23 23.61 14.77
CA VAL A 158 -24.87 24.33 13.66
C VAL A 158 -24.04 24.09 12.42
N ASP A 159 -24.62 23.36 11.48
CA ASP A 159 -24.07 23.21 10.13
C ASP A 159 -24.77 24.16 9.17
N LEU A 160 -23.98 24.75 8.27
CA LEU A 160 -24.42 25.70 7.25
C LEU A 160 -24.14 25.16 5.84
N SER A 161 -23.71 23.90 5.72
CA SER A 161 -23.41 23.22 4.47
C SER A 161 -24.26 21.96 4.34
N GLU A 162 -24.54 21.54 3.10
CA GLU A 162 -25.13 20.22 2.80
C GLU A 162 -24.07 19.14 2.55
N ASN A 163 -22.79 19.52 2.57
CA ASN A 163 -21.67 18.67 2.16
C ASN A 163 -20.85 18.15 3.34
N SER A 164 -21.26 18.45 4.57
CA SER A 164 -20.56 17.97 5.76
C SER A 164 -20.87 16.49 6.02
N SER A 165 -19.98 15.83 6.73
CA SER A 165 -20.15 14.50 7.30
C SER A 165 -19.28 14.38 8.55
N LEU A 166 -19.82 13.74 9.58
CA LEU A 166 -19.15 13.60 10.87
C LEU A 166 -19.53 12.25 11.47
N SER A 167 -18.53 11.42 11.77
CA SER A 167 -18.77 10.06 12.28
C SER A 167 -19.05 10.04 13.76
N GLU A 168 -18.32 10.84 14.55
CA GLU A 168 -18.45 10.79 16.01
C GLU A 168 -17.98 12.11 16.63
N ILE A 169 -18.64 12.54 17.71
CA ILE A 169 -18.22 13.68 18.53
C ILE A 169 -18.20 13.35 20.02
N GLY A 170 -17.05 13.54 20.67
CA GLY A 170 -16.88 13.31 22.11
C GLY A 170 -16.41 14.55 22.86
N PHE A 171 -16.81 14.69 24.11
CA PHE A 171 -16.39 15.77 24.99
C PHE A 171 -15.57 15.19 26.15
N ARG A 172 -14.27 15.46 26.20
CA ARG A 172 -13.37 14.85 27.19
C ARG A 172 -13.57 15.49 28.56
N LYS A 173 -13.70 14.66 29.60
CA LYS A 173 -13.75 15.11 30.99
C LYS A 173 -12.45 15.82 31.39
N GLU A 174 -12.55 16.90 32.16
CA GLU A 174 -11.40 17.67 32.71
C GLU A 174 -10.40 16.79 33.49
N ASN A 175 -10.85 15.65 34.03
CA ASN A 175 -9.98 14.71 34.75
C ASN A 175 -9.24 13.70 33.83
N HIS A 176 -9.40 13.80 32.51
CA HIS A 176 -8.78 12.94 31.50
C HIS A 176 -9.10 11.43 31.65
N THR A 177 -10.22 11.07 32.28
CA THR A 177 -10.61 9.65 32.51
C THR A 177 -11.52 9.06 31.43
N GLY A 178 -12.07 9.90 30.53
CA GLY A 178 -12.99 9.46 29.48
C GLY A 178 -13.79 10.62 28.90
N PHE A 179 -14.88 10.29 28.19
CA PHE A 179 -15.80 11.24 27.59
C PHE A 179 -17.06 11.44 28.46
N LEU A 180 -17.66 12.62 28.39
CA LEU A 180 -18.91 12.95 29.06
C LEU A 180 -20.07 12.16 28.44
N PRO A 181 -20.98 11.59 29.26
CA PRO A 181 -22.24 11.07 28.75
C PRO A 181 -23.02 12.20 28.05
N ILE A 182 -23.52 11.91 26.86
CA ILE A 182 -24.18 12.88 25.99
C ILE A 182 -25.48 12.29 25.45
N SER A 183 -26.49 13.12 25.29
CA SER A 183 -27.79 12.74 24.73
C SER A 183 -28.30 13.82 23.77
N ILE A 184 -29.16 13.45 22.82
CA ILE A 184 -29.79 14.41 21.91
C ILE A 184 -31.01 15.03 22.57
N LEU A 185 -30.99 16.35 22.78
CA LEU A 185 -32.13 17.12 23.27
C LEU A 185 -33.03 17.62 22.14
N ARG A 186 -32.42 18.14 21.07
CA ARG A 186 -33.15 18.66 19.90
C ARG A 186 -32.47 18.25 18.62
N ASP A 187 -33.23 17.59 17.76
CA ASP A 187 -32.89 17.32 16.38
C ASP A 187 -34.20 17.39 15.57
N LYS A 188 -34.27 18.30 14.59
CA LYS A 188 -35.47 18.44 13.75
C LYS A 188 -35.58 17.31 12.72
N GLN A 189 -34.49 16.57 12.50
CA GLN A 189 -34.34 15.52 11.49
C GLN A 189 -34.19 14.13 12.13
N LYS A 190 -34.61 13.99 13.40
CA LYS A 190 -34.51 12.73 14.16
C LYS A 190 -35.15 11.50 13.50
N ASP A 191 -36.16 11.73 12.65
CA ASP A 191 -36.90 10.69 11.94
C ASP A 191 -36.39 10.50 10.49
N GLY A 192 -35.32 11.23 10.11
CA GLY A 192 -34.67 11.15 8.81
C GLY A 192 -33.65 10.02 8.72
N PRO A 193 -33.02 9.84 7.54
CA PRO A 193 -32.03 8.77 7.30
C PRO A 193 -30.71 8.99 8.07
N TYR A 194 -30.39 10.25 8.40
CA TYR A 194 -29.14 10.63 9.07
C TYR A 194 -29.44 11.42 10.35
N PRO A 195 -30.05 10.79 11.37
CA PRO A 195 -30.41 11.47 12.60
C PRO A 195 -29.16 11.87 13.39
N GLY A 196 -29.26 12.94 14.18
CA GLY A 196 -28.17 13.43 15.02
C GLY A 196 -27.68 12.45 16.08
N SER A 197 -28.43 11.37 16.36
CA SER A 197 -27.97 10.29 17.24
C SER A 197 -26.74 9.55 16.69
N LEU A 198 -26.53 9.53 15.37
CA LEU A 198 -25.34 8.95 14.74
C LEU A 198 -24.04 9.70 15.07
N LEU A 199 -24.13 10.87 15.71
CA LEU A 199 -22.95 11.61 16.16
C LEU A 199 -22.43 11.13 17.51
N ILE A 200 -23.19 10.29 18.23
CA ILE A 200 -22.95 9.94 19.64
C ILE A 200 -23.24 8.46 19.94
N ASP A 201 -23.45 7.63 18.93
CA ASP A 201 -23.89 6.23 19.11
C ASP A 201 -22.74 5.25 19.34
N GLU A 202 -21.49 5.64 19.09
CA GLU A 202 -20.30 4.80 19.24
C GLU A 202 -19.25 5.44 20.18
N GLN A 203 -19.71 6.19 21.19
CA GLN A 203 -18.86 6.84 22.21
C GLN A 203 -17.89 5.88 22.91
N ASP A 204 -18.22 4.59 23.03
CA ASP A 204 -17.37 3.55 23.60
C ASP A 204 -16.14 3.23 22.74
N LYS A 205 -16.16 3.62 21.47
CA LYS A 205 -15.03 3.44 20.52
C LYS A 205 -14.07 4.62 20.49
N LEU A 206 -14.41 5.75 21.10
CA LEU A 206 -13.52 6.92 21.14
C LEU A 206 -12.28 6.68 22.00
N VAL A 207 -11.14 7.18 21.53
CA VAL A 207 -9.84 7.03 22.20
C VAL A 207 -9.33 8.41 22.66
N LEU A 208 -8.89 8.49 23.92
CA LEU A 208 -8.40 9.74 24.53
C LEU A 208 -7.09 10.24 23.92
N SER A 209 -6.21 9.32 23.52
CA SER A 209 -4.87 9.64 23.03
C SER A 209 -4.60 8.88 21.74
N PRO A 210 -5.31 9.20 20.64
CA PRO A 210 -5.22 8.46 19.40
C PRO A 210 -3.82 8.58 18.80
N THR A 211 -3.30 7.46 18.31
CA THR A 211 -2.03 7.40 17.58
C THR A 211 -2.25 6.90 16.15
N TYR A 212 -1.18 6.68 15.37
CA TYR A 212 -1.28 5.97 14.07
C TYR A 212 -2.07 4.65 14.18
N TYR A 213 -2.09 4.03 15.37
CA TYR A 213 -2.83 2.79 15.62
C TYR A 213 -4.35 2.97 15.48
N ASP A 214 -4.89 4.13 15.86
CA ASP A 214 -6.32 4.35 16.07
C ASP A 214 -7.01 5.06 14.90
N GLN A 215 -6.25 5.59 13.94
CA GLN A 215 -6.78 6.46 12.87
C GLN A 215 -5.99 6.30 11.58
N ALA A 216 -6.54 6.84 10.49
CA ALA A 216 -5.81 7.00 9.23
C ALA A 216 -4.65 7.99 9.38
N TYR A 217 -3.61 7.81 8.58
CA TYR A 217 -2.52 8.79 8.47
C TYR A 217 -1.91 8.76 7.06
N PHE A 218 -1.23 9.85 6.69
CA PHE A 218 -0.61 10.00 5.38
C PHE A 218 -1.60 9.67 4.24
N ASP A 219 -1.23 8.86 3.25
CA ASP A 219 -2.06 8.53 2.09
C ASP A 219 -3.25 7.60 2.39
N GLU A 220 -3.41 7.09 3.63
CA GLU A 220 -4.61 6.35 4.03
C GLU A 220 -5.88 7.22 3.91
N ILE A 221 -5.76 8.53 4.11
CA ILE A 221 -6.87 9.48 3.94
C ILE A 221 -7.44 9.49 2.51
N TYR A 222 -6.70 8.96 1.54
CA TYR A 222 -7.13 8.82 0.15
C TYR A 222 -7.50 7.37 -0.18
N HIS A 223 -6.62 6.42 0.15
CA HIS A 223 -6.79 5.02 -0.25
C HIS A 223 -7.84 4.29 0.56
N VAL A 224 -7.88 4.51 1.88
CA VAL A 224 -8.89 3.90 2.76
C VAL A 224 -10.26 4.49 2.48
N ARG A 225 -10.34 5.80 2.16
CA ARG A 225 -11.55 6.43 1.62
C ARG A 225 -12.07 5.72 0.40
N ASN A 226 -11.25 5.66 -0.64
CA ASN A 226 -11.66 5.06 -1.89
C ASN A 226 -12.04 3.58 -1.72
N ALA A 227 -11.36 2.87 -0.82
CA ALA A 227 -11.72 1.52 -0.46
C ALA A 227 -13.07 1.42 0.29
N TRP A 228 -13.39 2.38 1.16
CA TRP A 228 -14.70 2.46 1.81
C TRP A 228 -15.80 2.79 0.80
N GLU A 229 -15.54 3.72 -0.14
CA GLU A 229 -16.49 4.07 -1.20
C GLU A 229 -16.87 2.83 -2.03
N ILE A 230 -15.86 2.09 -2.51
CA ILE A 230 -16.05 0.81 -3.20
C ILE A 230 -16.74 -0.22 -2.30
N ALA A 231 -16.32 -0.34 -1.04
CA ALA A 231 -16.86 -1.31 -0.12
C ALA A 231 -18.36 -1.10 0.13
N ASN A 232 -18.85 0.13 0.07
CA ASN A 232 -20.25 0.48 0.35
C ASN A 232 -21.06 0.86 -0.90
N GLY A 233 -20.51 0.66 -2.11
CA GLY A 233 -21.20 0.98 -3.37
C GLY A 233 -21.46 2.49 -3.53
N GLN A 234 -20.58 3.32 -2.98
CA GLN A 234 -20.66 4.78 -3.04
C GLN A 234 -19.98 5.30 -4.30
N TYR A 235 -20.37 6.48 -4.75
CA TYR A 235 -19.66 7.16 -5.82
C TYR A 235 -18.29 7.63 -5.34
N MET A 236 -17.26 7.21 -6.08
CA MET A 236 -15.88 7.55 -5.76
C MET A 236 -15.58 9.02 -6.01
N TYR A 237 -15.01 9.68 -5.00
CA TYR A 237 -14.51 11.04 -5.09
C TYR A 237 -13.23 11.12 -5.95
N ALA A 238 -12.31 10.16 -5.78
CA ALA A 238 -10.98 10.20 -6.40
C ALA A 238 -10.69 9.01 -7.30
N ASN A 239 -10.50 9.29 -8.59
CA ASN A 239 -10.22 8.30 -9.64
C ASN A 239 -8.80 8.44 -10.21
N VAL A 240 -7.80 8.55 -9.33
CA VAL A 240 -6.40 8.85 -9.69
C VAL A 240 -5.48 7.63 -9.71
N HIS A 241 -5.99 6.44 -9.36
CA HIS A 241 -5.25 5.18 -9.45
C HIS A 241 -6.10 4.06 -10.08
N PRO A 242 -5.45 3.04 -10.68
CA PRO A 242 -6.11 1.78 -11.01
C PRO A 242 -6.76 1.14 -9.77
N LEU A 243 -7.92 0.49 -9.95
CA LEU A 243 -8.77 0.12 -8.82
C LEU A 243 -8.46 -1.23 -8.18
N LEU A 244 -7.62 -2.10 -8.75
CA LEU A 244 -7.42 -3.43 -8.17
C LEU A 244 -6.82 -3.38 -6.76
N GLY A 245 -5.86 -2.48 -6.53
CA GLY A 245 -5.24 -2.33 -5.21
C GLY A 245 -6.22 -1.80 -4.18
N THR A 246 -7.05 -0.82 -4.56
CA THR A 246 -8.13 -0.29 -3.71
C THR A 246 -9.19 -1.35 -3.43
N ASN A 247 -9.58 -2.13 -4.44
CA ASN A 247 -10.52 -3.24 -4.29
C ASN A 247 -10.04 -4.30 -3.30
N ILE A 248 -8.73 -4.58 -3.22
CA ILE A 248 -8.16 -5.51 -2.22
C ILE A 248 -8.39 -4.96 -0.79
N ILE A 249 -8.20 -3.66 -0.59
CA ILE A 249 -8.46 -3.00 0.69
C ILE A 249 -9.97 -3.01 0.99
N ALA A 250 -10.80 -2.70 0.00
CA ALA A 250 -12.25 -2.68 0.10
C ALA A 250 -12.82 -4.04 0.52
N LEU A 251 -12.30 -5.14 -0.07
CA LEU A 251 -12.66 -6.49 0.34
C LEU A 251 -12.33 -6.75 1.82
N SER A 252 -11.16 -6.29 2.28
CA SER A 252 -10.78 -6.42 3.68
C SER A 252 -11.71 -5.65 4.61
N ILE A 253 -12.11 -4.43 4.24
CA ILE A 253 -13.09 -3.63 4.96
C ILE A 253 -14.44 -4.36 5.02
N ARG A 254 -14.90 -4.96 3.92
CA ARG A 254 -16.14 -5.75 3.89
C ARG A 254 -16.10 -6.99 4.79
N LEU A 255 -14.95 -7.66 4.86
CA LEU A 255 -14.80 -8.91 5.62
C LEU A 255 -14.56 -8.67 7.12
N PHE A 256 -13.87 -7.59 7.48
CA PHE A 256 -13.37 -7.35 8.84
C PHE A 256 -13.79 -6.01 9.45
N GLY A 257 -14.61 -5.23 8.74
CA GLY A 257 -15.13 -3.93 9.19
C GLY A 257 -14.24 -2.74 8.80
N MET A 258 -14.80 -1.54 8.89
CA MET A 258 -14.09 -0.28 8.64
C MET A 258 -13.27 0.15 9.87
N ASN A 259 -12.07 -0.41 10.02
CA ASN A 259 -11.14 -0.09 11.11
C ASN A 259 -9.66 -0.16 10.68
N PRO A 260 -8.73 0.51 11.40
CA PRO A 260 -7.31 0.53 11.09
C PRO A 260 -6.65 -0.82 10.84
N PHE A 261 -6.99 -1.83 11.63
CA PHE A 261 -6.47 -3.17 11.42
C PHE A 261 -6.91 -3.74 10.07
N ALA A 262 -8.20 -3.70 9.78
CA ALA A 262 -8.79 -4.30 8.59
C ALA A 262 -8.23 -3.69 7.29
N TRP A 263 -8.11 -2.37 7.19
CA TRP A 263 -7.61 -1.76 5.95
C TRP A 263 -6.10 -1.94 5.74
N ARG A 264 -5.30 -2.09 6.81
CA ARG A 264 -3.84 -2.34 6.73
C ARG A 264 -3.49 -3.81 6.53
N LEU A 265 -4.37 -4.73 6.94
CA LEU A 265 -4.13 -6.17 6.92
C LEU A 265 -3.64 -6.72 5.57
N PRO A 266 -4.25 -6.38 4.41
CA PRO A 266 -3.84 -6.96 3.15
C PRO A 266 -2.43 -6.53 2.72
N GLY A 267 -2.05 -5.27 3.01
CA GLY A 267 -0.71 -4.77 2.73
C GLY A 267 0.37 -5.53 3.51
N ALA A 268 0.08 -5.81 4.79
CA ALA A 268 0.99 -6.57 5.65
C ALA A 268 1.15 -8.02 5.18
N ILE A 269 0.04 -8.67 4.76
CA ILE A 269 0.08 -10.00 4.15
C ILE A 269 0.91 -9.98 2.85
N ALA A 270 0.72 -8.98 1.99
CA ALA A 270 1.50 -8.85 0.76
C ALA A 270 3.00 -8.71 1.08
N GLY A 271 3.37 -7.94 2.11
CA GLY A 271 4.73 -7.84 2.64
C GLY A 271 5.34 -9.21 2.96
N VAL A 272 4.64 -10.03 3.76
CA VAL A 272 5.08 -11.38 4.13
C VAL A 272 5.29 -12.26 2.90
N LEU A 273 4.37 -12.22 1.92
CA LEU A 273 4.45 -13.02 0.71
C LEU A 273 5.64 -12.63 -0.18
N MET A 274 6.02 -11.34 -0.24
CA MET A 274 7.18 -10.89 -1.02
C MET A 274 8.48 -11.59 -0.62
N LEU A 275 8.66 -11.95 0.65
CA LEU A 275 9.84 -12.68 1.12
C LEU A 275 9.98 -14.03 0.39
N SER A 276 8.88 -14.76 0.23
CA SER A 276 8.84 -16.04 -0.49
C SER A 276 9.09 -15.87 -1.99
N VAL A 277 8.56 -14.80 -2.60
CA VAL A 277 8.74 -14.54 -4.02
C VAL A 277 10.19 -14.15 -4.32
N LEU A 278 10.75 -13.26 -3.51
CA LEU A 278 12.15 -12.85 -3.63
C LEU A 278 13.10 -14.04 -3.41
N TYR A 279 12.84 -14.89 -2.42
CA TYR A 279 13.57 -16.14 -2.24
C TYR A 279 13.57 -16.97 -3.53
N GLY A 280 12.40 -17.11 -4.16
CA GLY A 280 12.25 -17.83 -5.43
C GLY A 280 13.08 -17.23 -6.56
N ILE A 281 13.08 -15.90 -6.71
CA ILE A 281 13.88 -15.19 -7.71
C ILE A 281 15.38 -15.42 -7.48
N LEU A 282 15.85 -15.24 -6.25
CA LEU A 282 17.25 -15.46 -5.88
C LEU A 282 17.65 -16.92 -6.11
N LYS A 283 16.75 -17.87 -5.82
CA LYS A 283 16.98 -19.29 -6.06
C LYS A 283 17.10 -19.61 -7.54
N LEU A 284 16.30 -18.98 -8.40
CA LEU A 284 16.43 -19.10 -9.86
C LEU A 284 17.77 -18.55 -10.33
N LEU A 285 18.12 -17.32 -9.92
CA LEU A 285 19.32 -16.61 -10.37
C LEU A 285 20.61 -17.30 -9.92
N PHE A 286 20.70 -17.70 -8.65
CA PHE A 286 21.96 -18.16 -8.05
C PHE A 286 22.03 -19.66 -7.81
N LYS A 287 20.90 -20.38 -7.89
CA LYS A 287 20.76 -21.82 -7.57
C LYS A 287 21.21 -22.20 -6.16
N ARG A 288 21.38 -21.22 -5.26
CA ARG A 288 21.95 -21.37 -3.91
C ARG A 288 20.96 -20.97 -2.84
N ASN A 289 20.71 -21.86 -1.87
CA ASN A 289 19.75 -21.63 -0.80
C ASN A 289 20.21 -20.55 0.16
N ASP A 290 21.51 -20.53 0.50
CA ASP A 290 22.11 -19.56 1.40
C ASP A 290 21.97 -18.13 0.86
N LEU A 291 22.27 -17.90 -0.43
CA LEU A 291 22.10 -16.60 -1.08
C LEU A 291 20.64 -16.16 -1.14
N SER A 292 19.72 -17.13 -1.32
CA SER A 292 18.28 -16.87 -1.34
C SER A 292 17.76 -16.47 0.05
N LEU A 293 18.24 -17.13 1.11
CA LEU A 293 17.95 -16.75 2.49
C LEU A 293 18.54 -15.38 2.82
N ILE A 294 19.77 -15.10 2.40
CA ILE A 294 20.42 -13.79 2.60
C ILE A 294 19.59 -12.67 2.01
N GLY A 295 19.23 -12.73 0.71
CA GLY A 295 18.46 -11.63 0.11
C GLY A 295 17.05 -11.50 0.67
N SER A 296 16.42 -12.61 1.05
CA SER A 296 15.10 -12.58 1.70
C SER A 296 15.17 -11.99 3.11
N PHE A 297 16.27 -12.23 3.84
CA PHE A 297 16.57 -11.58 5.12
C PHE A 297 16.80 -10.07 4.96
N LEU A 298 17.53 -9.66 3.93
CA LEU A 298 17.71 -8.23 3.64
C LEU A 298 16.38 -7.55 3.37
N LEU A 299 15.44 -8.20 2.66
CA LEU A 299 14.09 -7.65 2.48
C LEU A 299 13.32 -7.60 3.80
N ALA A 300 13.35 -8.69 4.60
CA ALA A 300 12.65 -8.74 5.88
C ALA A 300 13.13 -7.68 6.89
N ALA A 301 14.40 -7.30 6.83
CA ALA A 301 15.01 -6.26 7.67
C ALA A 301 15.18 -4.91 6.95
N ASP A 302 14.48 -4.69 5.83
CA ASP A 302 14.47 -3.40 5.15
C ASP A 302 13.39 -2.47 5.72
N PHE A 303 13.74 -1.18 5.82
CA PHE A 303 12.93 -0.16 6.47
C PHE A 303 11.73 0.21 5.60
N MET A 304 11.96 0.40 4.31
CA MET A 304 10.91 0.78 3.36
C MET A 304 9.90 -0.36 3.23
N HIS A 305 10.39 -1.60 3.19
CA HIS A 305 9.55 -2.80 3.14
C HIS A 305 8.59 -2.89 4.34
N ILE A 306 9.07 -2.72 5.57
CA ILE A 306 8.21 -2.81 6.76
C ILE A 306 7.25 -1.61 6.87
N THR A 307 7.71 -0.39 6.57
CA THR A 307 6.87 0.82 6.67
C THR A 307 5.74 0.81 5.63
N THR A 308 6.06 0.51 4.37
CA THR A 308 5.07 0.53 3.29
C THR A 308 4.10 -0.65 3.34
N SER A 309 4.50 -1.80 3.88
CA SER A 309 3.58 -2.93 4.07
C SER A 309 2.58 -2.73 5.20
N ARG A 310 2.90 -1.88 6.19
CA ARG A 310 2.05 -1.63 7.37
C ARG A 310 1.03 -0.51 7.18
N ILE A 311 1.11 0.24 6.10
CA ILE A 311 0.16 1.32 5.76
C ILE A 311 -0.78 0.84 4.65
N ALA A 312 -2.05 1.26 4.68
CA ALA A 312 -3.03 0.92 3.65
C ALA A 312 -2.86 1.77 2.39
N THR A 313 -1.83 1.45 1.60
CA THR A 313 -1.56 2.05 0.29
C THR A 313 -1.41 0.97 -0.78
N LEU A 314 -1.20 1.37 -2.04
CA LEU A 314 -1.23 0.45 -3.19
C LEU A 314 0.13 -0.22 -3.47
N GLU A 315 1.22 0.31 -2.89
CA GLU A 315 2.59 -0.15 -3.11
C GLU A 315 2.78 -1.65 -2.84
N PRO A 316 2.33 -2.20 -1.69
CA PRO A 316 2.59 -3.61 -1.38
C PRO A 316 2.01 -4.55 -2.44
N PHE A 317 0.81 -4.27 -2.94
CA PHE A 317 0.17 -5.10 -3.95
C PHE A 317 0.89 -5.01 -5.29
N SER A 318 1.13 -3.79 -5.78
CA SER A 318 1.81 -3.60 -7.07
C SER A 318 3.15 -4.31 -7.09
N ILE A 319 3.93 -4.20 -6.01
CA ILE A 319 5.29 -4.72 -5.92
C ILE A 319 5.33 -6.24 -5.78
N LEU A 320 4.44 -6.83 -4.99
CA LEU A 320 4.29 -8.28 -4.93
C LEU A 320 4.05 -8.85 -6.34
N PHE A 321 3.14 -8.25 -7.10
CA PHE A 321 2.83 -8.71 -8.44
C PHE A 321 3.91 -8.39 -9.48
N ILE A 322 4.67 -7.28 -9.31
CA ILE A 322 5.92 -7.04 -10.05
C ILE A 322 6.88 -8.22 -9.83
N LEU A 323 7.18 -8.58 -8.58
CA LEU A 323 8.07 -9.70 -8.28
C LEU A 323 7.56 -11.02 -8.87
N CYS A 324 6.26 -11.31 -8.78
CA CYS A 324 5.68 -12.51 -9.40
C CYS A 324 5.87 -12.52 -10.92
N SER A 325 5.63 -11.40 -11.60
CA SER A 325 5.81 -11.29 -13.06
C SER A 325 7.27 -11.48 -13.49
N PHE A 326 8.23 -10.90 -12.75
CA PHE A 326 9.66 -11.10 -12.95
C PHE A 326 10.07 -12.54 -12.67
N TYR A 327 9.57 -13.18 -11.61
CA TYR A 327 9.87 -14.58 -11.30
C TYR A 327 9.58 -15.49 -12.50
N TRP A 328 8.40 -15.38 -13.10
CA TRP A 328 8.02 -16.20 -14.25
C TRP A 328 8.78 -15.84 -15.53
N MET A 329 9.03 -14.55 -15.77
CA MET A 329 9.86 -14.12 -16.90
C MET A 329 11.29 -14.66 -16.78
N LEU A 330 11.90 -14.57 -15.59
CA LEU A 330 13.22 -15.12 -15.32
C LEU A 330 13.23 -16.64 -15.50
N LYS A 331 12.18 -17.34 -15.05
CA LYS A 331 12.05 -18.79 -15.27
C LYS A 331 12.04 -19.15 -16.76
N TYR A 332 11.36 -18.35 -17.58
CA TYR A 332 11.39 -18.49 -19.04
C TYR A 332 12.79 -18.18 -19.61
N CYS A 333 13.38 -17.04 -19.25
CA CYS A 333 14.64 -16.57 -19.81
C CYS A 333 15.85 -17.42 -19.40
N MET A 334 15.85 -17.97 -18.18
CA MET A 334 16.88 -18.89 -17.69
C MET A 334 16.69 -20.33 -18.17
N SER A 335 15.54 -20.63 -18.78
CA SER A 335 15.32 -21.88 -19.50
C SER A 335 15.81 -21.74 -20.94
N ASN A 336 16.11 -22.87 -21.59
CA ASN A 336 16.37 -22.89 -23.02
C ASN A 336 15.14 -23.44 -23.74
N PHE A 337 14.50 -22.65 -24.60
CA PHE A 337 13.29 -23.12 -25.29
C PHE A 337 13.55 -24.23 -26.32
N TYR A 338 14.81 -24.51 -26.69
CA TYR A 338 15.16 -25.68 -27.51
C TYR A 338 15.08 -26.99 -26.72
N THR A 339 15.25 -26.95 -25.40
CA THR A 339 15.24 -28.14 -24.53
C THR A 339 14.04 -28.19 -23.59
N LEU A 340 13.45 -27.04 -23.29
CA LEU A 340 12.25 -26.94 -22.48
C LEU A 340 11.02 -27.32 -23.32
N PRO A 341 10.13 -28.21 -22.84
CA PRO A 341 8.86 -28.45 -23.49
C PRO A 341 8.09 -27.14 -23.72
N MET A 342 7.66 -26.89 -24.96
CA MET A 342 7.04 -25.63 -25.37
C MET A 342 5.88 -25.21 -24.46
N GLN A 343 5.04 -26.16 -24.04
CA GLN A 343 3.91 -25.94 -23.13
C GLN A 343 4.36 -25.31 -21.79
N LYS A 344 5.51 -25.71 -21.25
CA LYS A 344 6.07 -25.12 -20.03
C LYS A 344 6.55 -23.68 -20.27
N GLY A 345 7.21 -23.43 -21.41
CA GLY A 345 7.63 -22.08 -21.79
C GLY A 345 6.45 -21.13 -21.97
N ILE A 346 5.41 -21.58 -22.66
CA ILE A 346 4.13 -20.87 -22.82
C ILE A 346 3.50 -20.59 -21.45
N LEU A 347 3.46 -21.58 -20.56
CA LEU A 347 2.91 -21.41 -19.21
C LEU A 347 3.66 -20.33 -18.42
N TYR A 348 4.99 -20.29 -18.49
CA TYR A 348 5.77 -19.25 -17.81
C TYR A 348 5.46 -17.85 -18.36
N LEU A 349 5.37 -17.70 -19.68
CA LEU A 349 5.01 -16.42 -20.30
C LEU A 349 3.57 -16.00 -19.97
N LEU A 350 2.62 -16.94 -20.00
CA LEU A 350 1.23 -16.70 -19.60
C LEU A 350 1.16 -16.20 -18.15
N LEU A 351 1.81 -16.90 -17.21
CA LEU A 351 1.82 -16.50 -15.81
C LEU A 351 2.51 -15.15 -15.61
N SER A 352 3.62 -14.89 -16.30
CA SER A 352 4.28 -13.57 -16.28
C SER A 352 3.32 -12.47 -16.76
N GLY A 353 2.62 -12.68 -17.86
CA GLY A 353 1.65 -11.75 -18.43
C GLY A 353 0.44 -11.49 -17.51
N ILE A 354 -0.10 -12.54 -16.88
CA ILE A 354 -1.18 -12.41 -15.88
C ILE A 354 -0.71 -11.55 -14.71
N PHE A 355 0.43 -11.86 -14.08
CA PHE A 355 0.93 -11.08 -12.94
C PHE A 355 1.33 -9.64 -13.33
N MET A 356 1.80 -9.43 -14.55
CA MET A 356 2.03 -8.08 -15.09
C MET A 356 0.71 -7.30 -15.18
N GLY A 357 -0.36 -7.92 -15.71
CA GLY A 357 -1.69 -7.32 -15.76
C GLY A 357 -2.24 -6.98 -14.38
N ILE A 358 -2.12 -7.89 -13.41
CA ILE A 358 -2.53 -7.67 -12.02
C ILE A 358 -1.72 -6.51 -11.41
N SER A 359 -0.40 -6.46 -11.64
CA SER A 359 0.45 -5.38 -11.14
C SER A 359 0.05 -4.00 -11.70
N ILE A 360 -0.17 -3.90 -13.02
CA ILE A 360 -0.60 -2.67 -13.70
C ILE A 360 -1.95 -2.20 -13.17
N SER A 361 -2.86 -3.15 -12.94
CA SER A 361 -4.21 -2.88 -12.43
C SER A 361 -4.23 -2.47 -10.96
N ALA A 362 -3.16 -2.76 -10.21
CA ALA A 362 -2.96 -2.27 -8.85
C ALA A 362 -2.31 -0.87 -8.83
N LYS A 363 -1.28 -0.65 -9.65
CA LYS A 363 -0.63 0.66 -9.83
C LYS A 363 0.17 0.69 -11.14
N TRP A 364 0.15 1.83 -11.83
CA TRP A 364 0.88 2.01 -13.10
C TRP A 364 2.41 1.92 -13.00
N THR A 365 2.99 1.83 -11.79
CA THR A 365 4.38 1.38 -11.61
C THR A 365 4.63 0.00 -12.23
N GLY A 366 3.59 -0.84 -12.36
CA GLY A 366 3.64 -2.09 -13.12
C GLY A 366 3.96 -1.90 -14.61
N CYS A 367 3.62 -0.76 -15.21
CA CYS A 367 3.97 -0.45 -16.61
C CYS A 367 5.49 -0.27 -16.77
N TYR A 368 6.15 0.32 -15.76
CA TYR A 368 7.60 0.48 -15.76
C TYR A 368 8.31 -0.89 -15.69
N ALA A 369 7.82 -1.77 -14.81
CA ALA A 369 8.25 -3.16 -14.74
C ALA A 369 8.04 -3.92 -16.08
N ALA A 370 6.91 -3.69 -16.76
CA ALA A 370 6.60 -4.33 -18.05
C ALA A 370 7.67 -4.04 -19.13
N VAL A 371 8.25 -2.84 -19.14
CA VAL A 371 9.38 -2.50 -20.03
C VAL A 371 10.58 -3.40 -19.72
N GLY A 372 10.90 -3.62 -18.44
CA GLY A 372 11.95 -4.55 -18.02
C GLY A 372 11.68 -5.98 -18.48
N LEU A 373 10.45 -6.47 -18.33
CA LEU A 373 10.05 -7.80 -18.82
C LEU A 373 10.23 -7.93 -20.33
N ALA A 374 9.84 -6.90 -21.09
CA ALA A 374 10.02 -6.87 -22.54
C ALA A 374 11.50 -6.93 -22.93
N ILE A 375 12.36 -6.12 -22.29
CA ILE A 375 13.81 -6.15 -22.53
C ILE A 375 14.38 -7.55 -22.25
N MET A 376 13.99 -8.20 -21.14
CA MET A 376 14.42 -9.56 -20.83
C MET A 376 13.97 -10.57 -21.91
N LEU A 377 12.73 -10.48 -22.36
CA LEU A 377 12.17 -11.37 -23.38
C LEU A 377 12.92 -11.22 -24.72
N PHE A 378 13.07 -9.99 -25.20
CA PHE A 378 13.74 -9.71 -26.48
C PHE A 378 15.23 -10.07 -26.42
N THR A 379 15.92 -9.78 -25.32
CA THR A 379 17.33 -10.16 -25.16
C THR A 379 17.51 -11.67 -25.14
N ASN A 380 16.60 -12.42 -24.51
CA ASN A 380 16.58 -13.87 -24.58
C ASN A 380 16.35 -14.38 -26.03
N TRP A 381 15.40 -13.81 -26.78
CA TRP A 381 15.19 -14.20 -28.18
C TRP A 381 16.39 -13.90 -29.08
N ILE A 382 17.05 -12.76 -28.88
CA ILE A 382 18.29 -12.42 -29.60
C ILE A 382 19.36 -13.47 -29.29
N GLN A 383 19.55 -13.85 -28.02
CA GLN A 383 20.51 -14.89 -27.63
C GLN A 383 20.20 -16.23 -28.33
N ARG A 384 18.92 -16.63 -28.37
CA ARG A 384 18.48 -17.88 -29.02
C ARG A 384 18.64 -17.85 -30.53
N TYR A 385 18.46 -16.68 -31.15
CA TYR A 385 18.76 -16.47 -32.57
C TYR A 385 20.26 -16.61 -32.87
N LEU A 386 21.12 -16.07 -32.01
CA LEU A 386 22.58 -16.20 -32.15
C LEU A 386 23.02 -17.67 -32.02
N GLU A 387 22.38 -18.46 -31.16
CA GLU A 387 22.59 -19.91 -31.06
C GLU A 387 22.13 -20.66 -32.32
N TYR A 388 20.97 -20.29 -32.87
CA TYR A 388 20.51 -20.81 -34.16
C TYR A 388 21.49 -20.50 -35.30
N LYS A 389 22.03 -19.28 -35.35
CA LYS A 389 23.01 -18.89 -36.38
C LYS A 389 24.29 -19.71 -36.30
N LYS A 390 24.71 -20.11 -35.09
CA LYS A 390 25.90 -20.96 -34.86
C LYS A 390 25.65 -22.42 -35.25
N ASP A 391 24.47 -22.97 -34.95
CA ASP A 391 24.11 -24.34 -35.30
C ASP A 391 22.65 -24.41 -35.79
N LYS A 392 22.48 -24.25 -37.11
CA LYS A 392 21.16 -24.26 -37.75
C LYS A 392 20.50 -25.63 -37.74
N LYS A 393 21.28 -26.72 -37.70
CA LYS A 393 20.76 -28.09 -37.84
C LYS A 393 20.07 -28.49 -36.54
N THR A 394 20.75 -28.30 -35.41
CA THR A 394 20.22 -28.61 -34.07
C THR A 394 19.07 -27.69 -33.69
N HIS A 395 19.11 -26.42 -34.15
CA HIS A 395 18.12 -25.41 -33.80
C HIS A 395 17.12 -25.09 -34.92
N SER A 396 16.90 -26.01 -35.86
CA SER A 396 16.03 -25.82 -37.04
C SER A 396 14.60 -25.37 -36.71
N GLN A 397 14.10 -25.70 -35.52
CA GLN A 397 12.76 -25.32 -35.04
C GLN A 397 12.66 -23.87 -34.55
N PHE A 398 13.76 -23.10 -34.54
CA PHE A 398 13.82 -21.73 -34.00
C PHE A 398 12.66 -20.84 -34.45
N PHE A 399 12.47 -20.68 -35.77
CA PHE A 399 11.44 -19.78 -36.30
C PHE A 399 10.02 -20.24 -35.96
N GLN A 400 9.78 -21.56 -35.91
CA GLN A 400 8.48 -22.09 -35.53
C GLN A 400 8.16 -21.79 -34.06
N ILE A 401 9.13 -22.00 -33.15
CA ILE A 401 8.96 -21.71 -31.73
C ILE A 401 8.83 -20.19 -31.52
N LEU A 402 9.69 -19.39 -32.17
CA LEU A 402 9.68 -17.93 -32.06
C LEU A 402 8.33 -17.35 -32.52
N LEU A 403 7.87 -17.70 -33.72
CA LEU A 403 6.62 -17.15 -34.27
C LEU A 403 5.41 -17.48 -33.40
N LYS A 404 5.30 -18.73 -32.95
CA LYS A 404 4.23 -19.15 -32.03
C LYS A 404 4.32 -18.39 -30.70
N THR A 405 5.52 -18.23 -30.16
CA THR A 405 5.73 -17.49 -28.91
C THR A 405 5.38 -16.01 -29.08
N MET A 406 5.78 -15.38 -30.18
CA MET A 406 5.45 -13.97 -30.47
C MET A 406 3.94 -13.74 -30.56
N LEU A 407 3.22 -14.60 -31.29
CA LEU A 407 1.76 -14.52 -31.42
C LEU A 407 1.08 -14.66 -30.05
N LEU A 408 1.53 -15.61 -29.24
CA LEU A 408 1.01 -15.80 -27.88
C LEU A 408 1.40 -14.66 -26.93
N CYS A 409 2.56 -14.02 -27.12
CA CYS A 409 2.94 -12.87 -26.32
C CYS A 409 2.01 -11.67 -26.52
N VAL A 410 1.42 -11.49 -27.71
CA VAL A 410 0.37 -10.47 -27.92
C VAL A 410 -0.84 -10.78 -27.02
N LEU A 411 -1.26 -12.05 -26.97
CA LEU A 411 -2.33 -12.47 -26.05
C LEU A 411 -1.92 -12.24 -24.59
N PHE A 412 -0.73 -12.68 -24.19
CA PHE A 412 -0.32 -12.72 -22.78
C PHE A 412 0.11 -11.37 -22.20
N PHE A 413 0.72 -10.50 -23.00
CA PHE A 413 1.29 -9.23 -22.53
C PHE A 413 0.54 -8.00 -23.03
N ILE A 414 -0.52 -8.17 -23.84
CA ILE A 414 -1.38 -7.06 -24.27
C ILE A 414 -2.84 -7.37 -23.94
N ILE A 415 -3.42 -8.42 -24.54
CA ILE A 415 -4.86 -8.70 -24.42
C ILE A 415 -5.24 -9.08 -22.99
N ILE A 416 -4.53 -10.04 -22.37
CA ILE A 416 -4.80 -10.48 -20.99
C ILE A 416 -4.63 -9.33 -19.99
N PRO A 417 -3.52 -8.54 -19.98
CA PRO A 417 -3.37 -7.40 -19.10
C PRO A 417 -4.48 -6.36 -19.23
N ILE A 418 -4.88 -6.00 -20.46
CA ILE A 418 -6.00 -5.08 -20.69
C ILE A 418 -7.31 -5.69 -20.15
N THR A 419 -7.51 -6.99 -20.35
CA THR A 419 -8.70 -7.68 -19.83
C THR A 419 -8.74 -7.64 -18.30
N ILE A 420 -7.63 -7.97 -17.62
CA ILE A 420 -7.52 -7.90 -16.16
C ILE A 420 -7.77 -6.46 -15.69
N TYR A 421 -7.19 -5.48 -16.38
CA TYR A 421 -7.38 -4.07 -16.09
C TYR A 421 -8.84 -3.67 -16.21
N CYS A 422 -9.55 -4.02 -17.29
CA CYS A 422 -10.97 -3.69 -17.43
C CYS A 422 -11.85 -4.45 -16.41
N VAL A 423 -11.54 -5.71 -16.13
CA VAL A 423 -12.27 -6.53 -15.16
C VAL A 423 -12.16 -5.97 -13.75
N SER A 424 -11.02 -5.38 -13.38
CA SER A 424 -10.84 -4.81 -12.04
C SER A 424 -11.73 -3.60 -11.74
N TYR A 425 -12.47 -3.07 -12.72
CA TYR A 425 -13.43 -1.98 -12.53
C TYR A 425 -14.89 -2.47 -12.47
N ILE A 426 -15.17 -3.74 -12.76
CA ILE A 426 -16.56 -4.26 -12.77
C ILE A 426 -17.24 -4.10 -11.39
N PRO A 427 -16.55 -4.29 -10.26
CA PRO A 427 -17.14 -4.06 -8.94
C PRO A 427 -17.60 -2.62 -8.69
N ASP A 428 -17.05 -1.66 -9.43
CA ASP A 428 -16.98 -0.27 -9.00
C ASP A 428 -17.93 0.65 -9.79
N HIS A 429 -18.49 1.64 -9.09
CA HIS A 429 -19.21 2.74 -9.72
C HIS A 429 -18.22 3.77 -10.28
N ILE A 430 -17.65 3.47 -11.46
CA ILE A 430 -16.64 4.29 -12.17
C ILE A 430 -17.11 5.74 -12.32
N PHE A 431 -18.38 5.92 -12.70
CA PHE A 431 -19.05 7.20 -12.88
C PHE A 431 -20.44 7.11 -12.27
N ARG A 432 -21.02 8.27 -11.90
CA ARG A 432 -22.30 8.33 -11.19
C ARG A 432 -23.42 7.58 -11.93
N ASP A 433 -23.70 8.00 -13.15
CA ASP A 433 -24.83 7.44 -13.92
C ASP A 433 -24.40 6.57 -15.11
N GLU A 434 -23.10 6.27 -15.25
CA GLU A 434 -22.59 5.47 -16.38
C GLU A 434 -22.21 4.05 -15.91
N PRO A 435 -22.82 3.00 -16.48
CA PRO A 435 -22.49 1.62 -16.09
C PRO A 435 -21.06 1.26 -16.52
N TRP A 436 -20.55 0.16 -15.98
CA TRP A 436 -19.29 -0.41 -16.45
C TRP A 436 -19.36 -0.67 -17.97
N SER A 437 -18.38 -0.14 -18.69
CA SER A 437 -18.12 -0.43 -20.10
C SER A 437 -16.64 -0.22 -20.41
N ILE A 438 -16.12 -0.86 -21.46
CA ILE A 438 -14.73 -0.67 -21.89
C ILE A 438 -14.47 0.82 -22.21
N ALA A 439 -15.46 1.51 -22.79
CA ALA A 439 -15.36 2.94 -23.09
C ALA A 439 -15.22 3.79 -21.81
N ASN A 440 -15.95 3.45 -20.74
CA ASN A 440 -15.92 4.17 -19.48
C ASN A 440 -14.63 3.90 -18.70
N VAL A 441 -14.13 2.65 -18.70
CA VAL A 441 -12.81 2.32 -18.15
C VAL A 441 -11.72 3.12 -18.88
N TRP A 442 -11.80 3.20 -20.22
CA TRP A 442 -10.86 3.99 -21.01
C TRP A 442 -10.93 5.49 -20.69
N LYS A 443 -12.14 6.06 -20.63
CA LYS A 443 -12.38 7.46 -20.26
C LYS A 443 -11.78 7.79 -18.90
N GLN A 444 -11.95 6.91 -17.91
CA GLN A 444 -11.37 7.10 -16.59
C GLN A 444 -9.84 6.96 -16.61
N ALA A 445 -9.29 6.00 -17.36
CA ALA A 445 -7.85 5.90 -17.55
C ALA A 445 -7.25 7.15 -18.20
N GLN A 446 -7.96 7.79 -19.15
CA GLN A 446 -7.57 9.07 -19.73
C GLN A 446 -7.60 10.19 -18.69
N GLN A 447 -8.67 10.31 -17.89
CA GLN A 447 -8.76 11.30 -16.81
C GLN A 447 -7.61 11.15 -15.81
N MET A 448 -7.31 9.91 -15.41
CA MET A 448 -6.18 9.59 -14.53
C MET A 448 -4.84 9.99 -15.16
N TYR A 449 -4.64 9.71 -16.44
CA TYR A 449 -3.44 10.14 -17.16
C TYR A 449 -3.31 11.66 -17.18
N PHE A 450 -4.39 12.37 -17.52
CA PHE A 450 -4.40 13.84 -17.54
C PHE A 450 -4.18 14.44 -16.15
N TYR A 451 -4.72 13.83 -15.09
CA TYR A 451 -4.42 14.23 -13.72
C TYR A 451 -2.92 14.13 -13.43
N HIS A 452 -2.30 12.99 -13.70
CA HIS A 452 -0.87 12.78 -13.39
C HIS A 452 0.07 13.64 -14.24
N VAL A 453 -0.21 13.86 -15.52
CA VAL A 453 0.64 14.69 -16.38
C VAL A 453 0.53 16.18 -16.02
N ASN A 454 -0.64 16.64 -15.58
CA ASN A 454 -0.90 18.03 -15.24
C ASN A 454 -0.79 18.34 -13.74
N LEU A 455 -0.42 17.37 -12.90
CA LEU A 455 -0.29 17.56 -11.46
C LEU A 455 0.88 18.51 -11.16
N ASN A 456 0.54 19.78 -10.90
CA ASN A 456 1.48 20.81 -10.50
C ASN A 456 1.18 21.23 -9.05
N ALA A 457 1.88 20.61 -8.11
CA ALA A 457 1.77 20.88 -6.68
C ALA A 457 3.15 20.80 -6.03
N THR A 458 3.28 21.40 -4.85
CA THR A 458 4.48 21.27 -4.01
C THR A 458 4.11 20.61 -2.69
N HIS A 459 5.03 19.81 -2.15
CA HIS A 459 4.86 19.17 -0.84
C HIS A 459 6.18 19.21 -0.06
N PRO A 460 6.16 19.53 1.25
CA PRO A 460 7.38 19.62 2.06
C PRO A 460 8.23 18.35 2.03
N TYR A 461 7.61 17.17 1.89
CA TYR A 461 8.30 15.88 1.86
C TYR A 461 8.54 15.31 0.45
N GLN A 462 8.34 16.10 -0.61
CA GLN A 462 8.74 15.66 -1.96
C GLN A 462 10.26 15.42 -2.02
N SER A 463 10.67 14.46 -2.83
CA SER A 463 12.08 14.07 -2.98
C SER A 463 12.40 13.66 -4.42
N THR A 464 13.67 13.70 -4.80
CA THR A 464 14.12 13.37 -6.16
C THR A 464 14.70 11.97 -6.25
N TRP A 465 14.75 11.40 -7.46
CA TRP A 465 15.33 10.07 -7.69
C TRP A 465 16.76 9.92 -7.15
N LEU A 466 17.56 10.99 -7.20
CA LEU A 466 18.92 10.97 -6.69
C LEU A 466 18.93 10.84 -5.16
N GLN A 467 18.01 11.52 -4.48
CA GLN A 467 17.85 11.41 -3.03
C GLN A 467 17.43 10.00 -2.62
N TRP A 468 16.69 9.27 -3.46
CA TRP A 468 16.29 7.90 -3.14
C TRP A 468 17.45 6.91 -3.24
N VAL A 469 18.28 7.02 -4.29
CA VAL A 469 19.45 6.13 -4.50
C VAL A 469 20.43 6.20 -3.33
N PHE A 470 20.57 7.36 -2.71
CA PHE A 470 21.48 7.60 -1.58
C PHE A 470 20.76 7.69 -0.22
N ASP A 471 19.44 7.52 -0.21
CA ASP A 471 18.58 7.62 0.97
C ASP A 471 18.73 8.95 1.74
N LEU A 472 18.86 10.07 1.02
CA LEU A 472 19.19 11.38 1.59
C LEU A 472 18.01 12.08 2.27
N ARG A 473 16.77 11.69 1.93
CA ARG A 473 15.55 12.36 2.37
C ARG A 473 14.42 11.36 2.61
N PRO A 474 14.26 10.89 3.86
CA PRO A 474 13.09 10.14 4.30
C PRO A 474 11.79 10.91 4.09
N MET A 475 10.71 10.16 3.95
CA MET A 475 9.37 10.70 3.88
C MET A 475 8.64 10.49 5.20
N TRP A 476 8.19 11.56 5.83
CA TRP A 476 7.49 11.48 7.12
C TRP A 476 6.00 11.19 6.93
N TYR A 477 5.51 10.12 7.56
CA TYR A 477 4.13 9.64 7.46
C TYR A 477 3.28 10.04 8.67
N TYR A 478 3.85 10.02 9.86
CA TYR A 478 3.07 10.19 11.08
C TYR A 478 3.90 10.78 12.23
N VAL A 479 3.23 11.55 13.09
CA VAL A 479 3.73 12.02 14.38
C VAL A 479 2.63 12.10 15.42
N GLY A 480 2.95 11.74 16.66
CA GLY A 480 2.10 11.92 17.82
C GLY A 480 2.84 11.66 19.12
N THR A 481 2.35 12.24 20.21
CA THR A 481 2.93 12.05 21.55
C THR A 481 1.83 11.70 22.54
N VAL A 482 2.02 10.61 23.29
CA VAL A 482 1.11 10.18 24.37
C VAL A 482 1.89 10.12 25.67
N GLY A 483 1.61 11.05 26.59
CA GLY A 483 2.42 11.24 27.79
C GLY A 483 3.87 11.53 27.42
N ASN A 484 4.80 10.67 27.85
CA ASN A 484 6.22 10.78 27.53
C ASN A 484 6.66 9.88 26.34
N VAL A 485 5.71 9.23 25.67
CA VAL A 485 5.99 8.31 24.56
C VAL A 485 5.73 9.03 23.24
N PHE A 486 6.79 9.14 22.44
CA PHE A 486 6.78 9.72 21.11
C PHE A 486 6.58 8.63 20.05
N HIS A 487 5.65 8.86 19.14
CA HIS A 487 5.33 7.98 18.03
C HIS A 487 5.60 8.71 16.72
N THR A 488 6.42 8.11 15.86
CA THR A 488 6.78 8.68 14.56
C THR A 488 6.97 7.59 13.53
N ILE A 489 6.58 7.85 12.29
CA ILE A 489 6.72 6.92 11.17
C ILE A 489 7.36 7.67 10.01
N SER A 490 8.50 7.19 9.53
CA SER A 490 9.16 7.67 8.32
C SER A 490 9.50 6.52 7.38
N CYS A 491 9.23 6.72 6.09
CA CYS A 491 9.54 5.80 5.01
C CYS A 491 10.86 6.18 4.33
N PHE A 492 11.84 5.28 4.41
CA PHE A 492 13.19 5.36 3.83
C PHE A 492 13.80 3.96 3.80
N SER A 493 14.98 3.78 3.21
CA SER A 493 15.60 2.45 3.07
C SER A 493 16.53 2.14 4.25
N ASN A 494 16.94 0.87 4.41
CA ASN A 494 18.08 0.59 5.26
C ASN A 494 19.35 1.25 4.67
N PRO A 495 20.16 2.02 5.41
CA PRO A 495 21.35 2.69 4.87
C PRO A 495 22.36 1.71 4.28
N LEU A 496 22.47 0.51 4.85
CA LEU A 496 23.34 -0.54 4.28
C LEU A 496 22.76 -1.13 2.99
N LEU A 497 21.47 -0.99 2.72
CA LEU A 497 20.89 -1.33 1.42
C LEU A 497 21.31 -0.33 0.36
N THR A 498 21.19 0.98 0.62
CA THR A 498 21.48 2.01 -0.39
C THR A 498 22.98 2.24 -0.55
N TRP A 499 23.73 2.38 0.55
CA TRP A 499 25.16 2.69 0.50
C TRP A 499 26.01 1.53 -0.02
N ALA A 500 25.70 0.29 0.35
CA ALA A 500 26.32 -0.89 -0.28
C ALA A 500 25.70 -1.20 -1.65
N GLY A 501 24.45 -0.80 -1.86
CA GLY A 501 23.71 -0.97 -3.10
C GLY A 501 24.30 -0.22 -4.28
N VAL A 502 24.74 1.03 -4.10
CA VAL A 502 25.36 1.83 -5.16
C VAL A 502 26.58 1.13 -5.78
N PRO A 503 27.64 0.78 -5.03
CA PRO A 503 28.77 0.05 -5.60
C PRO A 503 28.38 -1.34 -6.11
N ALA A 504 27.40 -2.01 -5.48
CA ALA A 504 26.91 -3.30 -5.96
C ALA A 504 26.25 -3.21 -7.34
N ILE A 505 25.42 -2.19 -7.58
CA ILE A 505 24.79 -1.94 -8.87
C ILE A 505 25.82 -1.54 -9.92
N LEU A 506 26.84 -0.73 -9.58
CA LEU A 506 27.93 -0.41 -10.50
C LEU A 506 28.72 -1.65 -10.92
N PHE A 507 29.09 -2.51 -9.95
CA PHE A 507 29.78 -3.77 -10.24
C PHE A 507 28.90 -4.73 -11.06
N THR A 508 27.62 -4.87 -10.72
CA THR A 508 26.69 -5.72 -11.46
C THR A 508 26.50 -5.21 -12.88
N THR A 509 26.39 -3.89 -13.08
CA THR A 509 26.32 -3.26 -14.41
C THR A 509 27.59 -3.52 -15.22
N TYR A 510 28.76 -3.39 -14.58
CA TYR A 510 30.03 -3.74 -15.22
C TYR A 510 30.07 -5.20 -15.68
N CYS A 511 29.65 -6.14 -14.82
CA CYS A 511 29.57 -7.56 -15.18
C CYS A 511 28.57 -7.82 -16.31
N ALA A 512 27.40 -7.18 -16.27
CA ALA A 512 26.37 -7.32 -17.30
C ALA A 512 26.89 -6.88 -18.68
N LEU A 513 27.52 -5.70 -18.77
CA LEU A 513 27.92 -5.10 -20.04
C LEU A 513 29.27 -5.64 -20.55
N PHE A 514 30.27 -5.75 -19.67
CA PHE A 514 31.65 -6.05 -20.09
C PHE A 514 32.05 -7.51 -19.88
N LYS A 515 31.50 -8.18 -18.86
CA LYS A 515 31.70 -9.62 -18.66
C LYS A 515 30.61 -10.47 -19.33
N LYS A 516 29.56 -9.83 -19.86
CA LYS A 516 28.40 -10.47 -20.50
C LYS A 516 27.73 -11.51 -19.58
N ASP A 517 27.76 -11.25 -18.28
CA ASP A 517 27.12 -12.10 -17.28
C ASP A 517 25.59 -11.96 -17.40
N THR A 518 24.91 -13.08 -17.68
CA THR A 518 23.46 -13.10 -17.92
C THR A 518 22.66 -12.85 -16.66
N VAL A 519 23.14 -13.31 -15.49
CA VAL A 519 22.48 -13.05 -14.20
C VAL A 519 22.57 -11.56 -13.89
N ALA A 520 23.76 -10.98 -14.06
CA ALA A 520 23.98 -9.55 -13.87
C ALA A 520 23.09 -8.71 -14.81
N TRP A 521 22.94 -9.12 -16.07
CA TRP A 521 22.06 -8.46 -17.04
C TRP A 521 20.61 -8.39 -16.53
N TYR A 522 20.07 -9.49 -16.02
CA TYR A 522 18.69 -9.50 -15.53
C TYR A 522 18.49 -8.59 -14.31
N ILE A 523 19.46 -8.54 -13.40
CA ILE A 523 19.41 -7.66 -12.23
C ILE A 523 19.39 -6.19 -12.66
N VAL A 524 20.26 -5.83 -13.59
CA VAL A 524 20.42 -4.47 -14.11
C VAL A 524 19.18 -4.02 -14.88
N VAL A 525 18.60 -4.89 -15.71
CA VAL A 525 17.34 -4.59 -16.42
C VAL A 525 16.21 -4.32 -15.42
N GLY A 526 16.09 -5.15 -14.38
CA GLY A 526 15.11 -4.94 -13.31
C GLY A 526 15.30 -3.59 -12.61
N TYR A 527 16.52 -3.31 -12.14
CA TYR A 527 16.87 -2.05 -11.46
C TYR A 527 16.55 -0.82 -12.31
N PHE A 528 17.03 -0.78 -13.55
CA PHE A 528 16.84 0.39 -14.41
C PHE A 528 15.41 0.51 -14.95
N SER A 529 14.67 -0.60 -15.11
CA SER A 529 13.24 -0.52 -15.44
C SER A 529 12.42 0.17 -14.33
N GLY A 530 12.80 -0.04 -13.07
CA GLY A 530 12.18 0.64 -11.93
C GLY A 530 12.63 2.10 -11.77
N LEU A 531 13.88 2.43 -12.12
CA LEU A 531 14.47 3.74 -11.85
C LEU A 531 14.38 4.75 -13.01
N LEU A 532 14.66 4.33 -14.26
CA LEU A 532 14.79 5.24 -15.41
C LEU A 532 13.55 6.09 -15.70
N PRO A 533 12.30 5.60 -15.54
CA PRO A 533 11.12 6.43 -15.78
C PRO A 533 11.10 7.71 -14.92
N TRP A 534 11.60 7.63 -13.68
CA TRP A 534 11.71 8.77 -12.76
C TRP A 534 12.83 9.74 -13.13
N ILE A 535 13.83 9.29 -13.90
CA ILE A 535 14.93 10.12 -14.37
C ILE A 535 14.54 10.87 -15.64
N ILE A 536 13.85 10.19 -16.56
CA ILE A 536 13.68 10.66 -17.95
C ILE A 536 12.32 11.31 -18.18
N TYR A 537 11.25 10.81 -17.56
CA TYR A 537 9.88 11.12 -17.96
C TYR A 537 9.05 11.84 -16.88
N VAL A 538 9.24 11.50 -15.61
CA VAL A 538 8.40 12.03 -14.53
C VAL A 538 8.98 13.31 -13.96
N HIS A 539 8.31 14.44 -14.22
CA HIS A 539 8.69 15.77 -13.71
C HIS A 539 7.71 16.34 -12.67
N ARG A 540 6.61 15.63 -12.37
CA ARG A 540 5.66 16.01 -11.32
C ARG A 540 6.21 15.74 -9.92
N ILE A 541 5.43 16.12 -8.92
CA ILE A 541 5.73 15.81 -7.52
C ILE A 541 5.84 14.29 -7.26
N VAL A 542 6.94 13.88 -6.63
CA VAL A 542 7.26 12.47 -6.33
C VAL A 542 7.93 12.32 -4.97
N PHE A 543 7.99 11.07 -4.49
CA PHE A 543 8.27 10.71 -3.10
C PHE A 543 9.13 9.46 -2.99
N ALA A 544 9.78 9.27 -1.83
CA ALA A 544 10.76 8.21 -1.59
C ALA A 544 10.23 6.78 -1.82
N TYR A 545 8.95 6.51 -1.52
CA TYR A 545 8.35 5.19 -1.74
C TYR A 545 8.32 4.76 -3.21
N HIS A 546 8.49 5.66 -4.18
CA HIS A 546 8.61 5.31 -5.60
C HIS A 546 9.90 4.53 -5.91
N PHE A 547 10.89 4.57 -5.03
CA PHE A 547 12.11 3.78 -5.13
C PHE A 547 11.92 2.31 -4.70
N TYR A 548 10.80 1.97 -4.08
CA TYR A 548 10.59 0.66 -3.50
C TYR A 548 10.74 -0.51 -4.52
N PRO A 549 10.18 -0.45 -5.75
CA PRO A 549 10.46 -1.49 -6.76
C PRO A 549 11.95 -1.61 -7.10
N THR A 550 12.67 -0.49 -7.18
CA THR A 550 14.10 -0.43 -7.48
C THR A 550 14.94 -1.04 -6.36
N SER A 551 14.56 -0.79 -5.10
CA SER A 551 15.25 -1.30 -3.91
C SER A 551 15.34 -2.84 -3.89
N LEU A 552 14.35 -3.55 -4.44
CA LEU A 552 14.35 -5.01 -4.55
C LEU A 552 15.48 -5.52 -5.44
N PHE A 553 15.71 -4.86 -6.57
CA PHE A 553 16.82 -5.20 -7.46
C PHE A 553 18.18 -4.77 -6.88
N THR A 554 18.21 -3.74 -6.02
CA THR A 554 19.38 -3.40 -5.21
C THR A 554 19.74 -4.53 -4.25
N ILE A 555 18.76 -5.13 -3.57
CA ILE A 555 18.97 -6.33 -2.73
C ILE A 555 19.59 -7.45 -3.56
N ILE A 556 19.01 -7.75 -4.73
CA ILE A 556 19.52 -8.82 -5.60
C ILE A 556 20.95 -8.53 -6.08
N ALA A 557 21.30 -7.27 -6.37
CA ALA A 557 22.64 -6.85 -6.75
C ALA A 557 23.66 -7.02 -5.61
N ILE A 558 23.27 -6.74 -4.36
CA ILE A 558 24.12 -7.01 -3.19
C ILE A 558 24.37 -8.51 -3.06
N VAL A 559 23.33 -9.34 -3.22
CA VAL A 559 23.48 -10.81 -3.20
C VAL A 559 24.37 -11.28 -4.35
N TYR A 560 24.28 -10.66 -5.53
CA TYR A 560 25.19 -10.94 -6.65
C TYR A 560 26.65 -10.63 -6.29
N CYS A 561 26.94 -9.50 -5.64
CA CYS A 561 28.28 -9.22 -5.13
C CYS A 561 28.75 -10.27 -4.09
N ILE A 562 27.87 -10.68 -3.17
CA ILE A 562 28.15 -11.72 -2.19
C ILE A 562 28.46 -13.07 -2.87
N HIS A 563 27.76 -13.40 -3.95
CA HIS A 563 28.00 -14.61 -4.74
C HIS A 563 29.45 -14.70 -5.25
N HIS A 564 30.06 -13.55 -5.58
CA HIS A 564 31.44 -13.46 -6.09
C HIS A 564 32.52 -13.39 -5.00
N LEU A 565 32.15 -13.42 -3.71
CA LEU A 565 33.12 -13.46 -2.63
C LEU A 565 33.81 -14.83 -2.53
N LYS A 566 35.14 -14.81 -2.38
CA LYS A 566 35.91 -16.01 -2.02
C LYS A 566 35.46 -16.53 -0.65
N GLN A 567 35.47 -17.85 -0.47
CA GLN A 567 34.95 -18.52 0.74
C GLN A 567 35.44 -17.91 2.07
N ARG A 568 36.74 -17.63 2.18
CA ARG A 568 37.32 -17.00 3.40
C ARG A 568 36.74 -15.62 3.69
N LYS A 569 36.48 -14.81 2.67
CA LYS A 569 35.83 -13.50 2.83
C LYS A 569 34.34 -13.67 3.10
N TYR A 570 33.68 -14.58 2.39
CA TYR A 570 32.25 -14.87 2.58
C TYR A 570 31.93 -15.21 4.05
N GLN A 571 32.70 -16.11 4.67
CA GLN A 571 32.48 -16.55 6.06
C GLN A 571 32.63 -15.44 7.12
N PHE A 572 33.28 -14.33 6.78
CA PHE A 572 33.47 -13.20 7.69
C PHE A 572 32.56 -12.01 7.33
N VAL A 573 32.60 -11.58 6.06
CA VAL A 573 31.88 -10.39 5.58
C VAL A 573 30.37 -10.57 5.65
N VAL A 574 29.86 -11.75 5.28
CA VAL A 574 28.41 -11.96 5.22
C VAL A 574 27.78 -11.93 6.62
N PRO A 575 28.25 -12.69 7.63
CA PRO A 575 27.69 -12.59 8.97
C PRO A 575 27.78 -11.19 9.58
N VAL A 576 28.91 -10.49 9.38
CA VAL A 576 29.09 -9.11 9.87
C VAL A 576 28.08 -8.17 9.19
N TYR A 577 27.95 -8.25 7.86
CA TYR A 577 26.99 -7.42 7.12
C TYR A 577 25.56 -7.68 7.58
N LEU A 578 25.14 -8.94 7.72
CA LEU A 578 23.80 -9.30 8.19
C LEU A 578 23.54 -8.84 9.64
N ALA A 579 24.53 -8.98 10.52
CA ALA A 579 24.43 -8.53 11.91
C ALA A 579 24.29 -7.01 12.00
N LEU A 580 25.07 -6.26 11.21
CA LEU A 580 24.94 -4.80 11.13
C LEU A 580 23.60 -4.40 10.52
N TYR A 581 23.17 -5.06 9.44
CA TYR A 581 21.90 -4.79 8.77
C TYR A 581 20.70 -4.97 9.72
N LEU A 582 20.71 -6.06 10.51
CA LEU A 582 19.71 -6.32 11.54
C LEU A 582 19.83 -5.36 12.73
N GLY A 583 21.05 -5.04 13.16
CA GLY A 583 21.28 -4.06 14.22
C GLY A 583 20.68 -2.70 13.86
N LEU A 584 20.85 -2.26 12.61
CA LEU A 584 20.20 -1.05 12.09
C LEU A 584 18.68 -1.20 12.05
N PHE A 585 18.15 -2.33 11.58
CA PHE A 585 16.71 -2.57 11.58
C PHE A 585 16.09 -2.46 12.97
N ILE A 586 16.70 -3.08 13.98
CA ILE A 586 16.23 -2.99 15.37
C ILE A 586 16.36 -1.55 15.90
N LEU A 587 17.48 -0.88 15.62
CA LEU A 587 17.74 0.48 16.08
C LEU A 587 16.71 1.49 15.54
N PHE A 588 16.35 1.38 14.25
CA PHE A 588 15.41 2.27 13.56
C PHE A 588 13.95 1.81 13.63
N LEU A 589 13.67 0.61 14.15
CA LEU A 589 12.32 0.06 14.24
C LEU A 589 11.29 1.05 14.84
N PRO A 590 11.61 1.81 15.91
CA PRO A 590 10.67 2.79 16.46
C PRO A 590 10.21 3.86 15.47
N VAL A 591 11.13 4.35 14.62
CA VAL A 591 10.84 5.45 13.68
C VAL A 591 10.31 4.97 12.33
N THR A 592 10.42 3.67 12.01
CA THR A 592 9.88 3.08 10.77
C THR A 592 8.50 2.46 10.97
N THR A 593 8.12 2.12 12.20
CA THR A 593 6.86 1.41 12.50
C THR A 593 5.92 2.17 13.44
N GLY A 594 6.39 3.24 14.09
CA GLY A 594 5.63 3.96 15.10
C GLY A 594 5.67 3.31 16.48
N PHE A 595 6.54 2.31 16.69
CA PHE A 595 6.75 1.78 18.04
C PHE A 595 7.29 2.91 18.93
N GLY A 596 6.65 3.12 20.07
CA GLY A 596 6.90 4.29 20.92
C GLY A 596 8.37 4.44 21.32
N THR A 597 8.86 5.68 21.33
CA THR A 597 10.23 6.04 21.70
C THR A 597 10.27 7.41 22.39
N THR A 598 11.44 8.03 22.57
CA THR A 598 11.57 9.42 23.01
C THR A 598 11.93 10.33 21.83
N ILE A 599 11.56 11.62 21.91
CA ILE A 599 11.95 12.62 20.91
C ILE A 599 13.48 12.71 20.77
N GLN A 600 14.21 12.58 21.89
CA GLN A 600 15.67 12.61 21.90
C GLN A 600 16.27 11.44 21.11
N PHE A 601 15.72 10.24 21.26
CA PHE A 601 16.15 9.09 20.50
C PHE A 601 15.84 9.24 19.01
N ALA A 602 14.63 9.71 18.65
CA ALA A 602 14.29 9.98 17.25
C ALA A 602 15.26 11.00 16.61
N LYS A 603 15.64 12.06 17.35
CA LYS A 603 16.64 13.04 16.89
C LYS A 603 18.04 12.45 16.78
N PHE A 604 18.44 11.57 17.68
CA PHE A 604 19.72 10.86 17.61
C PHE A 604 19.85 10.01 16.32
N LEU A 605 18.73 9.46 15.84
CA LEU A 605 18.69 8.67 14.62
C LEU A 605 18.80 9.50 13.33
N ALA A 606 18.64 10.82 13.39
CA ALA A 606 18.77 11.72 12.23
C ALA A 606 20.24 11.92 11.82
N TRP A 607 20.85 10.87 11.25
CA TRP A 607 22.28 10.85 10.92
C TRP A 607 22.67 11.77 9.77
N LEU A 608 21.75 12.03 8.84
CA LEU A 608 21.95 12.96 7.73
C LEU A 608 21.10 14.22 7.93
N PRO A 609 21.54 15.39 7.42
CA PRO A 609 20.77 16.64 7.56
C PRO A 609 19.36 16.58 6.97
N GLY A 610 19.13 15.72 5.97
CA GLY A 610 17.82 15.52 5.36
C GLY A 610 16.92 14.53 6.09
N TRP A 611 17.42 13.85 7.13
CA TRP A 611 16.66 12.89 7.92
C TRP A 611 15.90 13.59 9.02
N TYR A 612 14.57 13.50 8.95
CA TYR A 612 13.68 14.11 9.92
C TYR A 612 12.67 13.07 10.40
N PHE A 613 12.57 12.95 11.73
CA PHE A 613 11.73 11.96 12.41
C PHE A 613 10.84 12.60 13.50
N GLY A 614 10.78 13.94 13.61
CA GLY A 614 10.09 14.61 14.72
C GLY A 614 10.73 15.88 15.22
#